data_AF-A0AAW0K3Y8-F1
#
_entry.id   AF-A0AAW0K3Y8-F1
#
_cell.length_a   1.000
_cell.length_b   1.000
_cell.length_c   1.000
_cell.angle_alpha   90.00
_cell.angle_beta   90.00
_cell.angle_gamma   90.00
#
_symmetry.space_group_name_H-M   'P 1'
#
loop_
_entity.id
_entity.type
_entity.pdbx_description
1 polymer ?
#
loop_
_entity_poly.entity_id
_entity_poly.type
_entity_poly.pdbx_seq_one_letter_code
_entity_poly.pdbx_strand_id
1 'polypeptide(L)'
;MASGGGDEEADAVLSDVEEGDEPVPISIKSPSAEDVSVERFRELLAELDRERQAREAAESTKSELQVSFNRLKALAHEAIKKRDEWGRQRDEALREKEEAARLNEKVTAELAEANKARDEVSKQIDELVKERDGLRSEIGNSNHMLATGIEKISGKVSSFKNFAAAGLPRSQKYSGLPAVAYGVIKRTNEIVEELVKQIDATAKSRNETREQMEQRNYEIAIEVSQLEAMISGLREEVANKTSAAEDLEKKLSEIEGEMKEKLSKMENEGSELRELVNEYDDKLRSLESKMESQRPLLIDQLSLVSRIHERIYDVIKMVDVNNLDQSEFSDSLFVPQETDTEENIRAALAGMESIYELTKIVVEKTRDFVEEKGREIKSLDETVGRLVKEKEHIGSLLRSALSNRVTLDPSSKTNELFQVAENGLREAGIDFKFSKLLGDGKSRNDNVDAMGTEEDEIYTLAGALEKIVKASQLEIIELQHSVGELRAESSLLKEHVEAQAKELNHRMRQIEELEEKERVANESIEGLMMDIAAAEEEITRWKVAAEQEAAAGRAVEQEFVVQWLGLDYVGIRRPETEQQGSNEMELSEPLL
;
A
#
# COMPACT_ATOMS: atom_id res chain seq x y z
N MET A 1 -25.61 -6.90 -102.66
CA MET A 1 -24.38 -6.66 -103.44
C MET A 1 -23.27 -6.28 -102.48
N ALA A 2 -22.05 -6.60 -102.87
CA ALA A 2 -20.84 -6.70 -102.07
C ALA A 2 -20.25 -5.38 -101.56
N SER A 3 -19.24 -5.56 -100.68
CA SER A 3 -18.02 -4.75 -100.46
C SER A 3 -18.19 -3.30 -99.99
N GLY A 4 -17.43 -2.78 -99.03
CA GLY A 4 -16.10 -3.15 -98.56
C GLY A 4 -15.20 -1.91 -98.60
N GLY A 5 -14.30 -1.78 -97.62
CA GLY A 5 -13.26 -0.73 -97.51
C GLY A 5 -13.74 0.51 -96.76
N GLY A 6 -13.04 1.07 -95.77
CA GLY A 6 -11.63 0.94 -95.42
C GLY A 6 -11.12 2.35 -95.04
N ASP A 7 -10.15 2.39 -94.13
CA ASP A 7 -9.24 3.50 -93.81
C ASP A 7 -9.77 4.65 -92.94
N GLU A 8 -9.03 5.21 -91.99
CA GLU A 8 -7.78 4.87 -91.27
C GLU A 8 -7.55 6.03 -90.26
N GLU A 9 -6.70 5.77 -89.27
CA GLU A 9 -5.87 6.74 -88.52
C GLU A 9 -6.47 7.84 -87.63
N ALA A 10 -6.21 7.70 -86.31
CA ALA A 10 -5.32 8.55 -85.51
C ALA A 10 -5.53 8.17 -84.03
N ASP A 11 -4.72 7.28 -83.46
CA ASP A 11 -3.39 7.57 -82.88
C ASP A 11 -3.43 8.60 -81.73
N ALA A 12 -3.23 8.11 -80.50
CA ALA A 12 -2.65 8.82 -79.37
C ALA A 12 -2.41 7.84 -78.21
N VAL A 13 -1.28 7.15 -78.32
CA VAL A 13 -0.60 6.42 -77.25
C VAL A 13 -0.14 7.39 -76.16
N LEU A 14 -0.32 7.02 -74.89
CA LEU A 14 0.59 7.44 -73.80
C LEU A 14 0.79 6.25 -72.83
N SER A 15 1.88 5.53 -73.07
CA SER A 15 2.60 4.74 -72.09
C SER A 15 3.62 5.65 -71.40
N ASP A 16 3.80 5.52 -70.08
CA ASP A 16 5.15 5.37 -69.54
C ASP A 16 5.16 4.98 -68.04
N VAL A 17 6.14 4.10 -67.72
CA VAL A 17 6.97 4.07 -66.50
C VAL A 17 6.26 3.63 -65.19
N GLU A 18 6.71 2.67 -64.38
CA GLU A 18 8.07 2.17 -64.11
C GLU A 18 8.05 0.71 -63.59
N GLU A 19 9.09 0.00 -64.02
CA GLU A 19 9.73 -1.24 -63.55
C GLU A 19 9.90 -1.38 -62.02
N GLY A 20 9.83 -2.62 -61.52
CA GLY A 20 10.75 -3.11 -60.49
C GLY A 20 10.34 -2.98 -59.02
N ASP A 21 9.99 -4.11 -58.39
CA ASP A 21 10.55 -4.45 -57.08
C ASP A 21 10.42 -5.96 -56.79
N GLU A 22 11.58 -6.59 -56.57
CA GLU A 22 11.73 -7.98 -56.14
C GLU A 22 11.17 -8.20 -54.72
N PRO A 23 10.70 -9.40 -54.37
CA PRO A 23 10.33 -9.69 -52.99
C PRO A 23 11.59 -9.85 -52.12
N VAL A 24 11.81 -8.89 -51.23
CA VAL A 24 12.79 -8.97 -50.14
C VAL A 24 12.51 -10.22 -49.28
N PRO A 25 13.50 -11.09 -49.01
CA PRO A 25 13.31 -12.20 -48.09
C PRO A 25 13.17 -11.65 -46.66
N ILE A 26 12.02 -11.87 -46.03
CA ILE A 26 11.82 -11.59 -44.61
C ILE A 26 12.77 -12.48 -43.82
N SER A 27 13.81 -11.88 -43.26
CA SER A 27 14.69 -12.52 -42.28
C SER A 27 13.89 -12.72 -40.99
N ILE A 28 13.37 -13.93 -40.81
CA ILE A 28 12.79 -14.36 -39.53
C ILE A 28 13.94 -14.49 -38.54
N LYS A 29 14.15 -13.45 -37.71
CA LYS A 29 14.87 -13.59 -36.46
C LYS A 29 14.03 -14.47 -35.54
N SER A 30 14.48 -15.71 -35.35
CA SER A 30 14.01 -16.58 -34.27
C SER A 30 14.40 -15.98 -32.92
N PRO A 31 13.45 -15.66 -32.01
CA PRO A 31 13.77 -15.36 -30.63
C PRO A 31 14.26 -16.63 -29.93
N SER A 32 15.27 -16.46 -29.08
CA SER A 32 15.88 -17.48 -28.24
C SER A 32 14.86 -18.24 -27.39
N ALA A 33 15.10 -19.55 -27.27
CA ALA A 33 14.29 -20.48 -26.50
C ALA A 33 14.55 -20.34 -24.99
N GLU A 34 14.00 -19.30 -24.38
CA GLU A 34 13.77 -19.25 -22.93
C GLU A 34 12.33 -18.74 -22.71
N ASP A 35 11.56 -19.48 -21.90
CA ASP A 35 10.16 -19.26 -21.50
C ASP A 35 9.04 -19.83 -22.39
N VAL A 36 9.00 -21.17 -22.51
CA VAL A 36 7.76 -21.91 -22.82
C VAL A 36 7.27 -22.63 -21.56
N SER A 37 6.49 -21.95 -20.73
CA SER A 37 5.71 -22.59 -19.66
C SER A 37 4.42 -23.20 -20.22
N VAL A 38 3.86 -24.19 -19.53
CA VAL A 38 2.63 -24.90 -19.92
C VAL A 38 1.42 -23.94 -19.94
N GLU A 39 1.43 -22.90 -19.11
CA GLU A 39 0.43 -21.83 -19.12
C GLU A 39 0.48 -21.01 -20.41
N ARG A 40 1.68 -20.64 -20.87
CA ARG A 40 1.87 -19.88 -22.13
C ARG A 40 1.38 -20.67 -23.35
N PHE A 41 1.53 -21.99 -23.33
CA PHE A 41 1.03 -22.87 -24.39
C PHE A 41 -0.51 -22.94 -24.40
N ARG A 42 -1.17 -22.91 -23.23
CA ARG A 42 -2.64 -22.84 -23.15
C ARG A 42 -3.18 -21.49 -23.59
N GLU A 43 -2.50 -20.39 -23.23
CA GLU A 43 -2.85 -19.06 -23.71
C GLU A 43 -2.71 -18.96 -25.24
N LEU A 44 -1.64 -19.48 -25.82
CA LEU A 44 -1.45 -19.51 -27.28
C LEU A 44 -2.52 -20.34 -27.99
N LEU A 45 -2.99 -21.44 -27.40
CA LEU A 45 -4.12 -22.21 -27.95
C LEU A 45 -5.43 -21.42 -27.89
N ALA A 46 -5.71 -20.75 -26.77
CA ALA A 46 -6.88 -19.89 -26.64
C ALA A 46 -6.82 -18.67 -27.57
N GLU A 47 -5.63 -18.13 -27.81
CA GLU A 47 -5.37 -17.04 -28.75
C GLU A 47 -5.53 -17.50 -30.19
N LEU A 48 -5.06 -18.70 -30.53
CA LEU A 48 -5.27 -19.32 -31.84
C LEU A 48 -6.75 -19.60 -32.12
N ASP A 49 -7.51 -20.03 -31.09
CA ASP A 49 -8.96 -20.24 -31.22
C ASP A 49 -9.71 -18.91 -31.37
N ARG A 50 -9.33 -17.87 -30.61
CA ARG A 50 -9.88 -16.51 -30.78
C ARG A 50 -9.58 -15.95 -32.17
N GLU A 51 -8.36 -16.16 -32.65
CA GLU A 51 -7.91 -15.73 -33.98
C GLU A 51 -8.59 -16.52 -35.11
N ARG A 52 -8.88 -17.82 -34.91
CA ARG A 52 -9.71 -18.62 -35.84
C ARG A 52 -11.14 -18.11 -35.89
N GLN A 53 -11.76 -17.83 -34.75
CA GLN A 53 -13.11 -17.28 -34.68
C GLN A 53 -13.18 -15.87 -35.31
N ALA A 54 -12.16 -15.04 -35.09
CA ALA A 54 -12.04 -13.74 -35.73
C ALA A 54 -11.87 -13.85 -37.25
N ARG A 55 -11.09 -14.82 -37.75
CA ARG A 55 -10.99 -15.10 -39.19
C ARG A 55 -12.32 -15.57 -39.78
N GLU A 56 -13.02 -16.49 -39.13
CA GLU A 56 -14.33 -16.97 -39.61
C GLU A 56 -15.36 -15.83 -39.66
N ALA A 57 -15.37 -14.94 -38.66
CA ALA A 57 -16.23 -13.75 -38.67
C ALA A 57 -15.82 -12.74 -39.75
N ALA A 58 -14.52 -12.55 -39.99
CA ALA A 58 -14.02 -11.71 -41.07
C ALA A 58 -14.36 -12.29 -42.47
N GLU A 59 -14.32 -13.61 -42.62
CA GLU A 59 -14.71 -14.28 -43.87
C GLU A 59 -16.22 -14.24 -44.10
N SER A 60 -17.04 -14.39 -43.04
CA SER A 60 -18.50 -14.26 -43.16
C SER A 60 -18.88 -12.83 -43.56
N THR A 61 -18.35 -11.82 -42.89
CA THR A 61 -18.61 -10.40 -43.21
C THR A 61 -18.11 -10.03 -44.61
N LYS A 62 -16.96 -10.57 -45.05
CA LYS A 62 -16.49 -10.42 -46.43
C LYS A 62 -17.47 -11.05 -47.43
N SER A 63 -18.01 -12.23 -47.14
CA SER A 63 -18.97 -12.90 -48.01
C SER A 63 -20.31 -12.13 -48.10
N GLU A 64 -20.79 -11.58 -46.99
CA GLU A 64 -21.99 -10.73 -46.93
C GLU A 64 -21.77 -9.42 -47.70
N LEU A 65 -20.61 -8.79 -47.53
CA LEU A 65 -20.24 -7.59 -48.26
C LEU A 65 -20.15 -7.87 -49.76
N GLN A 66 -19.59 -9.02 -50.17
CA GLN A 66 -19.54 -9.43 -51.57
C GLN A 66 -20.96 -9.64 -52.16
N VAL A 67 -21.89 -10.20 -51.41
CA VAL A 67 -23.30 -10.33 -51.82
C VAL A 67 -23.95 -8.96 -51.97
N SER A 68 -23.73 -8.06 -51.01
CA SER A 68 -24.25 -6.68 -51.07
C SER A 68 -23.69 -5.90 -52.27
N PHE A 69 -22.39 -6.07 -52.55
CA PHE A 69 -21.71 -5.45 -53.68
C PHE A 69 -22.23 -5.99 -55.02
N ASN A 70 -22.46 -7.30 -55.13
CA ASN A 70 -23.07 -7.90 -56.32
C ASN A 70 -24.51 -7.40 -56.55
N ARG A 71 -25.27 -7.22 -55.46
CA ARG A 71 -26.63 -6.65 -55.53
C ARG A 71 -26.61 -5.19 -55.98
N LEU A 72 -25.69 -4.39 -55.45
CA LEU A 72 -25.50 -3.00 -55.87
C LEU A 72 -25.05 -2.91 -57.34
N LYS A 73 -24.14 -3.79 -57.76
CA LYS A 73 -23.70 -3.90 -59.16
C LYS A 73 -24.87 -4.21 -60.09
N ALA A 74 -25.77 -5.11 -59.72
CA ALA A 74 -26.98 -5.42 -60.49
C ALA A 74 -27.91 -4.20 -60.61
N LEU A 75 -28.14 -3.48 -59.50
CA LEU A 75 -28.95 -2.25 -59.49
C LEU A 75 -28.34 -1.15 -60.35
N ALA A 76 -27.01 -0.98 -60.32
CA ALA A 76 -26.31 -0.01 -61.16
C ALA A 76 -26.46 -0.33 -62.67
N HIS A 77 -26.35 -1.61 -63.04
CA HIS A 77 -26.55 -2.04 -64.44
C HIS A 77 -28.02 -1.85 -64.89
N GLU A 78 -28.98 -2.11 -64.00
CA GLU A 78 -30.39 -1.88 -64.28
C GLU A 78 -30.71 -0.38 -64.45
N ALA A 79 -30.12 0.49 -63.62
CA ALA A 79 -30.26 1.94 -63.74
C ALA A 79 -29.68 2.47 -65.07
N ILE A 80 -28.50 1.97 -65.47
CA ILE A 80 -27.90 2.31 -66.77
C ILE A 80 -28.79 1.83 -67.92
N LYS A 81 -29.28 0.59 -67.87
CA LYS A 81 -30.19 0.05 -68.89
C LYS A 81 -31.47 0.88 -69.02
N LYS A 82 -32.06 1.31 -67.89
CA LYS A 82 -33.24 2.18 -67.88
C LYS A 82 -32.94 3.54 -68.51
N ARG A 83 -31.82 4.17 -68.17
CA ARG A 83 -31.39 5.44 -68.78
C ARG A 83 -31.27 5.31 -70.30
N ASP A 84 -30.67 4.23 -70.78
CA ASP A 84 -30.45 4.01 -72.22
C ASP A 84 -31.77 3.66 -72.95
N GLU A 85 -32.71 2.97 -72.28
CA GLU A 85 -34.08 2.76 -72.77
C GLU A 85 -34.86 4.07 -72.90
N TRP A 86 -34.78 4.95 -71.89
CA TRP A 86 -35.41 6.28 -71.93
C TRP A 86 -34.77 7.18 -73.01
N GLY A 87 -33.46 7.07 -73.23
CA GLY A 87 -32.77 7.73 -74.34
C GLY A 87 -33.34 7.31 -75.70
N ARG A 88 -33.41 6.00 -75.96
CA ARG A 88 -33.99 5.47 -77.21
C ARG A 88 -35.44 5.87 -77.42
N GLN A 89 -36.28 5.85 -76.39
CA GLN A 89 -37.67 6.28 -76.50
C GLN A 89 -37.81 7.76 -76.83
N ARG A 90 -36.92 8.61 -76.28
CA ARG A 90 -36.88 10.04 -76.59
C ARG A 90 -36.48 10.29 -78.04
N ASP A 91 -35.46 9.58 -78.52
CA ASP A 91 -34.97 9.72 -79.90
C ASP A 91 -35.99 9.18 -80.92
N GLU A 92 -36.73 8.11 -80.59
CA GLU A 92 -37.85 7.61 -81.39
C GLU A 92 -38.98 8.64 -81.48
N ALA A 93 -39.41 9.19 -80.34
CA ALA A 93 -40.45 10.22 -80.30
C ALA A 93 -40.05 11.48 -81.08
N LEU A 94 -38.76 11.81 -81.12
CA LEU A 94 -38.24 12.94 -81.89
C LEU A 94 -38.28 12.66 -83.40
N ARG A 95 -37.91 11.44 -83.82
CA ARG A 95 -38.05 11.00 -85.23
C ARG A 95 -39.51 10.95 -85.68
N GLU A 96 -40.42 10.39 -84.87
CA GLU A 96 -41.85 10.38 -85.16
C GLU A 96 -42.42 11.81 -85.29
N LYS A 97 -41.95 12.74 -84.45
CA LYS A 97 -42.33 14.16 -84.52
C LYS A 97 -41.83 14.82 -85.81
N GLU A 98 -40.60 14.53 -86.25
CA GLU A 98 -40.06 15.03 -87.52
C GLU A 98 -40.78 14.44 -88.74
N GLU A 99 -41.11 13.14 -88.72
CA GLU A 99 -41.90 12.49 -89.76
C GLU A 99 -43.34 13.04 -89.82
N ALA A 100 -43.97 13.26 -88.67
CA ALA A 100 -45.27 13.92 -88.59
C ALA A 100 -45.20 15.36 -89.11
N ALA A 101 -44.12 16.10 -88.83
CA ALA A 101 -43.91 17.45 -89.37
C ALA A 101 -43.76 17.44 -90.90
N ARG A 102 -42.99 16.50 -91.45
CA ARG A 102 -42.87 16.32 -92.92
C ARG A 102 -44.18 15.93 -93.57
N LEU A 103 -44.96 15.04 -92.96
CA LEU A 103 -46.28 14.68 -93.45
C LEU A 103 -47.24 15.88 -93.39
N ASN A 104 -47.18 16.68 -92.32
CA ASN A 104 -47.99 17.88 -92.19
C ASN A 104 -47.59 18.93 -93.25
N GLU A 105 -46.30 19.09 -93.52
CA GLU A 105 -45.79 19.99 -94.57
C GLU A 105 -46.27 19.52 -95.96
N LYS A 106 -46.24 18.20 -96.22
CA LYS A 106 -46.78 17.61 -97.45
C LYS A 106 -48.29 17.78 -97.57
N VAL A 107 -49.04 17.58 -96.49
CA VAL A 107 -50.49 17.82 -96.44
C VAL A 107 -50.80 19.30 -96.67
N THR A 108 -50.00 20.24 -96.14
CA THR A 108 -50.19 21.67 -96.38
C THR A 108 -49.90 22.07 -97.83
N ALA A 109 -48.92 21.42 -98.49
CA ALA A 109 -48.65 21.61 -99.91
C ALA A 109 -49.78 21.05 -100.80
N GLU A 110 -50.28 19.85 -100.47
CA GLU A 110 -51.44 19.24 -101.15
C GLU A 110 -52.73 20.07 -100.93
N LEU A 111 -52.90 20.67 -99.74
CA LEU A 111 -53.99 21.60 -99.44
C LEU A 111 -53.89 22.89 -100.28
N ALA A 112 -52.68 23.38 -100.55
CA ALA A 112 -52.45 24.55 -101.38
C ALA A 112 -52.74 24.28 -102.88
N GLU A 113 -52.41 23.09 -103.39
CA GLU A 113 -52.80 22.67 -104.75
C GLU A 113 -54.30 22.39 -104.87
N ALA A 114 -54.92 21.79 -103.86
CA ALA A 114 -56.37 21.59 -103.81
C ALA A 114 -57.14 22.92 -103.79
N ASN A 115 -56.61 23.97 -103.15
CA ASN A 115 -57.19 25.31 -103.18
C ASN A 115 -57.10 25.97 -104.58
N LYS A 116 -56.02 25.73 -105.35
CA LYS A 116 -55.94 26.18 -106.75
C LYS A 116 -56.95 25.45 -107.65
N ALA A 117 -57.21 24.16 -107.42
CA ALA A 117 -58.24 23.41 -108.14
C ALA A 117 -59.68 23.86 -107.78
N ARG A 118 -59.90 24.24 -106.52
CA ARG A 118 -61.17 24.78 -106.01
C ARG A 118 -61.54 26.13 -106.65
N ASP A 119 -60.55 26.98 -106.92
CA ASP A 119 -60.79 28.28 -107.55
C ASP A 119 -61.19 28.15 -109.04
N GLU A 120 -60.86 27.02 -109.68
CA GLU A 120 -61.32 26.67 -111.04
C GLU A 120 -62.74 26.06 -111.05
N VAL A 121 -63.16 25.39 -109.96
CA VAL A 121 -64.55 24.90 -109.74
C VAL A 121 -65.53 26.06 -109.54
N SER A 122 -65.06 27.20 -109.05
CA SER A 122 -65.87 28.42 -108.90
C SER A 122 -66.33 29.01 -110.24
N LYS A 123 -65.82 28.52 -111.39
CA LYS A 123 -66.35 28.80 -112.73
C LYS A 123 -67.50 27.87 -113.12
N GLN A 124 -67.76 26.79 -112.39
CA GLN A 124 -68.94 25.92 -112.53
C GLN A 124 -70.12 26.42 -111.71
N ILE A 125 -70.30 27.74 -111.69
CA ILE A 125 -71.58 28.38 -111.39
C ILE A 125 -72.69 27.87 -112.34
N ASP A 126 -72.41 27.15 -113.43
CA ASP A 126 -73.50 26.49 -114.18
C ASP A 126 -74.07 25.21 -113.52
N GLU A 127 -73.58 24.78 -112.35
CA GLU A 127 -74.37 23.93 -111.43
C GLU A 127 -75.02 24.70 -110.27
N LEU A 128 -75.18 26.03 -110.42
CA LEU A 128 -76.02 26.94 -109.60
C LEU A 128 -77.43 26.40 -109.28
N VAL A 129 -77.94 25.43 -110.03
CA VAL A 129 -79.25 24.82 -109.80
C VAL A 129 -79.18 23.65 -108.79
N LYS A 130 -78.04 22.97 -108.64
CA LYS A 130 -77.76 22.06 -107.51
C LYS A 130 -77.46 22.82 -106.23
N GLU A 131 -76.85 24.00 -106.31
CA GLU A 131 -76.55 24.84 -105.14
C GLU A 131 -77.81 25.26 -104.37
N ARG A 132 -78.97 25.44 -105.03
CA ARG A 132 -80.22 25.77 -104.32
C ARG A 132 -80.75 24.61 -103.45
N ASP A 133 -80.70 23.37 -103.94
CA ASP A 133 -81.16 22.19 -103.18
C ASP A 133 -80.06 21.66 -102.24
N GLY A 134 -78.79 21.88 -102.59
CA GLY A 134 -77.61 21.72 -101.75
C GLY A 134 -77.65 22.64 -100.54
N LEU A 135 -77.86 23.95 -100.70
CA LEU A 135 -78.00 24.91 -99.59
C LEU A 135 -79.14 24.55 -98.63
N ARG A 136 -80.26 23.99 -99.13
CA ARG A 136 -81.38 23.55 -98.29
C ARG A 136 -81.03 22.28 -97.49
N SER A 137 -80.33 21.34 -98.11
CA SER A 137 -79.80 20.13 -97.46
C SER A 137 -78.66 20.45 -96.48
N GLU A 138 -77.78 21.39 -96.82
CA GLU A 138 -76.67 21.89 -96.01
C GLU A 138 -77.15 22.68 -94.80
N ILE A 139 -78.21 23.49 -94.92
CA ILE A 139 -78.86 24.15 -93.78
C ILE A 139 -79.49 23.11 -92.83
N GLY A 140 -80.12 22.06 -93.38
CA GLY A 140 -80.67 20.94 -92.60
C GLY A 140 -79.60 20.11 -91.89
N ASN A 141 -78.52 19.77 -92.60
CA ASN A 141 -77.38 19.05 -92.07
C ASN A 141 -76.60 19.88 -91.05
N SER A 142 -76.39 21.19 -91.30
CA SER A 142 -75.76 22.11 -90.35
C SER A 142 -76.58 22.23 -89.07
N ASN A 143 -77.91 22.32 -89.18
CA ASN A 143 -78.82 22.28 -88.04
C ASN A 143 -78.66 21.00 -87.21
N HIS A 144 -78.69 19.85 -87.88
CA HIS A 144 -78.55 18.57 -87.22
C HIS A 144 -77.16 18.39 -86.60
N MET A 145 -76.09 18.79 -87.28
CA MET A 145 -74.73 18.74 -86.76
C MET A 145 -74.55 19.65 -85.55
N LEU A 146 -75.12 20.86 -85.57
CA LEU A 146 -75.09 21.79 -84.43
C LEU A 146 -75.86 21.23 -83.23
N ALA A 147 -77.06 20.69 -83.45
CA ALA A 147 -77.87 20.10 -82.38
C ALA A 147 -77.23 18.83 -81.79
N THR A 148 -76.79 17.89 -82.64
CA THR A 148 -76.14 16.64 -82.19
C THR A 148 -74.76 16.92 -81.57
N GLY A 149 -74.03 17.91 -82.09
CA GLY A 149 -72.73 18.33 -81.55
C GLY A 149 -72.86 18.89 -80.14
N ILE A 150 -73.84 19.77 -79.90
CA ILE A 150 -74.06 20.30 -78.55
C ILE A 150 -74.62 19.24 -77.60
N GLU A 151 -75.41 18.28 -78.06
CA GLU A 151 -75.87 17.16 -77.24
C GLU A 151 -74.71 16.28 -76.78
N LYS A 152 -73.73 16.00 -77.64
CA LYS A 152 -72.50 15.28 -77.26
C LYS A 152 -71.68 16.05 -76.23
N ILE A 153 -71.54 17.37 -76.39
CA ILE A 153 -70.82 18.23 -75.44
C ILE A 153 -71.56 18.29 -74.09
N SER A 154 -72.87 18.52 -74.14
CA SER A 154 -73.76 18.55 -72.97
C SER A 154 -73.78 17.22 -72.24
N GLY A 155 -73.72 16.09 -72.95
CA GLY A 155 -73.61 14.74 -72.39
C GLY A 155 -72.30 14.52 -71.63
N LYS A 156 -71.16 15.01 -72.15
CA LYS A 156 -69.87 14.95 -71.46
C LYS A 156 -69.82 15.80 -70.18
N VAL A 157 -70.62 16.86 -70.12
CA VAL A 157 -70.69 17.78 -68.96
C VAL A 157 -71.93 17.49 -68.08
N SER A 158 -72.69 16.44 -68.38
CA SER A 158 -73.95 16.12 -67.68
C SER A 158 -73.79 15.80 -66.18
N SER A 159 -72.57 15.44 -65.73
CA SER A 159 -72.23 15.26 -64.32
C SER A 159 -72.12 16.58 -63.55
N PHE A 160 -71.96 17.70 -64.25
CA PHE A 160 -71.81 19.03 -63.69
C PHE A 160 -73.06 19.83 -64.02
N LYS A 161 -74.05 19.86 -63.11
CA LYS A 161 -75.33 20.60 -63.24
C LYS A 161 -76.29 20.02 -64.30
N ASN A 162 -77.59 20.33 -64.17
CA ASN A 162 -78.73 19.70 -64.87
C ASN A 162 -78.81 19.94 -66.40
N PHE A 163 -77.71 19.76 -67.14
CA PHE A 163 -77.66 19.84 -68.60
C PHE A 163 -78.26 18.61 -69.31
N ALA A 164 -78.75 17.62 -68.55
CA ALA A 164 -79.19 16.32 -69.06
C ALA A 164 -80.63 16.28 -69.63
N ALA A 165 -81.47 17.30 -69.40
CA ALA A 165 -82.92 17.14 -69.64
C ALA A 165 -83.66 18.31 -70.31
N ALA A 166 -82.99 19.43 -70.60
CA ALA A 166 -83.61 20.55 -71.30
C ALA A 166 -83.11 20.54 -72.75
N GLY A 167 -83.99 20.44 -73.75
CA GLY A 167 -83.63 20.68 -75.16
C GLY A 167 -83.03 22.08 -75.37
N LEU A 168 -82.46 22.34 -76.54
CA LEU A 168 -81.78 23.62 -76.86
C LEU A 168 -82.59 24.86 -76.41
N PRO A 169 -81.96 25.85 -75.75
CA PRO A 169 -82.64 27.09 -75.35
C PRO A 169 -83.30 27.75 -76.56
N ARG A 170 -84.61 27.98 -76.50
CA ARG A 170 -85.36 28.57 -77.62
C ARG A 170 -85.23 30.09 -77.63
N SER A 171 -85.01 30.67 -78.81
CA SER A 171 -85.14 32.11 -79.05
C SER A 171 -86.58 32.44 -79.45
N GLN A 172 -87.13 33.54 -78.93
CA GLN A 172 -88.37 34.12 -79.45
C GLN A 172 -88.14 35.04 -80.67
N LYS A 173 -86.89 35.42 -80.95
CA LYS A 173 -86.51 36.38 -82.02
C LYS A 173 -86.06 35.71 -83.32
N TYR A 174 -85.62 34.45 -83.26
CA TYR A 174 -85.04 33.73 -84.38
C TYR A 174 -85.83 32.44 -84.64
N SER A 175 -85.95 32.02 -85.90
CA SER A 175 -86.57 30.76 -86.32
C SER A 175 -85.64 29.99 -87.28
N GLY A 176 -85.84 28.68 -87.44
CA GLY A 176 -84.97 27.85 -88.29
C GLY A 176 -83.53 27.75 -87.76
N LEU A 177 -82.54 27.74 -88.66
CA LEU A 177 -81.11 27.59 -88.33
C LEU A 177 -80.56 28.65 -87.36
N PRO A 178 -80.88 29.96 -87.51
CA PRO A 178 -80.50 30.98 -86.53
C PRO A 178 -80.98 30.70 -85.10
N ALA A 179 -82.14 30.06 -84.91
CA ALA A 179 -82.65 29.70 -83.59
C ALA A 179 -81.86 28.56 -82.96
N VAL A 180 -81.49 27.55 -83.75
CA VAL A 180 -80.62 26.44 -83.33
C VAL A 180 -79.24 26.96 -82.97
N ALA A 181 -78.65 27.82 -83.80
CA ALA A 181 -77.37 28.45 -83.53
C ALA A 181 -77.38 29.27 -82.23
N TYR A 182 -78.42 30.07 -81.99
CA TYR A 182 -78.58 30.80 -80.72
C TYR A 182 -78.64 29.86 -79.52
N GLY A 183 -79.45 28.78 -79.61
CA GLY A 183 -79.56 27.80 -78.54
C GLY A 183 -78.21 27.13 -78.24
N VAL A 184 -77.46 26.78 -79.29
CA VAL A 184 -76.11 26.19 -79.16
C VAL A 184 -75.18 27.17 -78.46
N ILE A 185 -75.11 28.42 -78.92
CA ILE A 185 -74.26 29.45 -78.31
C ILE A 185 -74.60 29.66 -76.84
N LYS A 186 -75.89 29.81 -76.52
CA LYS A 186 -76.34 30.01 -75.14
C LYS A 186 -75.99 28.82 -74.24
N ARG A 187 -76.24 27.60 -74.70
CA ARG A 187 -75.89 26.38 -73.96
C ARG A 187 -74.38 26.23 -73.77
N THR A 188 -73.60 26.51 -74.82
CA THR A 188 -72.13 26.48 -74.73
C THR A 188 -71.61 27.50 -73.72
N ASN A 189 -72.17 28.72 -73.68
CA ASN A 189 -71.80 29.71 -72.68
C ASN A 189 -72.15 29.26 -71.25
N GLU A 190 -73.35 28.71 -71.03
CA GLU A 190 -73.75 28.16 -69.73
C GLU A 190 -72.80 27.02 -69.28
N ILE A 191 -72.37 26.17 -70.21
CA ILE A 191 -71.40 25.09 -69.96
C ILE A 191 -70.02 25.68 -69.62
N VAL A 192 -69.54 26.67 -70.37
CA VAL A 192 -68.24 27.32 -70.11
C VAL A 192 -68.24 28.02 -68.76
N GLU A 193 -69.29 28.77 -68.42
CA GLU A 193 -69.41 29.44 -67.11
C GLU A 193 -69.37 28.43 -65.95
N GLU A 194 -70.05 27.29 -66.08
CA GLU A 194 -70.03 26.25 -65.04
C GLU A 194 -68.68 25.54 -64.95
N LEU A 195 -68.01 25.28 -66.09
CA LEU A 195 -66.65 24.72 -66.10
C LEU A 195 -65.64 25.67 -65.45
N VAL A 196 -65.71 26.97 -65.76
CA VAL A 196 -64.87 28.00 -65.12
C VAL A 196 -65.12 28.01 -63.61
N LYS A 197 -66.38 27.97 -63.18
CA LYS A 197 -66.72 27.93 -61.75
C LYS A 197 -66.16 26.68 -61.04
N GLN A 198 -66.17 25.51 -61.69
CA GLN A 198 -65.58 24.28 -61.17
C GLN A 198 -64.06 24.34 -61.10
N ILE A 199 -63.41 24.91 -62.13
CA ILE A 199 -61.96 25.14 -62.14
C ILE A 199 -61.58 26.07 -60.99
N ASP A 200 -62.31 27.17 -60.79
CA ASP A 200 -62.08 28.11 -59.69
C ASP A 200 -62.30 27.47 -58.32
N ALA A 201 -63.36 26.68 -58.15
CA ALA A 201 -63.63 25.96 -56.90
C ALA A 201 -62.54 24.93 -56.59
N THR A 202 -62.08 24.19 -57.60
CA THR A 202 -60.98 23.22 -57.47
C THR A 202 -59.65 23.92 -57.18
N ALA A 203 -59.39 25.05 -57.84
CA ALA A 203 -58.19 25.86 -57.61
C ALA A 203 -58.16 26.43 -56.19
N LYS A 204 -59.29 26.93 -55.67
CA LYS A 204 -59.44 27.39 -54.28
C LYS A 204 -59.19 26.25 -53.29
N SER A 205 -59.87 25.11 -53.45
CA SER A 205 -59.68 23.95 -52.57
C SER A 205 -58.22 23.46 -52.59
N ARG A 206 -57.57 23.42 -53.75
CA ARG A 206 -56.14 23.07 -53.86
C ARG A 206 -55.24 24.11 -53.19
N ASN A 207 -55.58 25.40 -53.26
CA ASN A 207 -54.81 26.44 -52.60
C ASN A 207 -54.95 26.36 -51.08
N GLU A 208 -56.16 26.11 -50.58
CA GLU A 208 -56.42 25.88 -49.15
C GLU A 208 -55.66 24.68 -48.61
N THR A 209 -55.61 23.55 -49.34
CA THR A 209 -54.82 22.38 -48.91
C THR A 209 -53.32 22.66 -48.95
N ARG A 210 -52.85 23.45 -49.91
CA ARG A 210 -51.46 23.90 -49.97
C ARG A 210 -51.11 24.80 -48.78
N GLU A 211 -51.98 25.74 -48.43
CA GLU A 211 -51.79 26.64 -47.30
C GLU A 211 -51.78 25.88 -45.97
N GLN A 212 -52.68 24.91 -45.77
CA GLN A 212 -52.66 24.02 -44.60
C GLN A 212 -51.37 23.20 -44.52
N MET A 213 -50.89 22.69 -45.65
CA MET A 213 -49.63 21.96 -45.72
C MET A 213 -48.44 22.88 -45.41
N GLU A 214 -48.43 24.11 -45.91
CA GLU A 214 -47.40 25.11 -45.59
C GLU A 214 -47.43 25.46 -44.10
N GLN A 215 -48.59 25.66 -43.48
CA GLN A 215 -48.73 25.86 -42.03
C GLN A 215 -48.16 24.68 -41.23
N ARG A 216 -48.51 23.44 -41.59
CA ARG A 216 -47.94 22.24 -40.95
C ARG A 216 -46.44 22.13 -41.15
N ASN A 217 -45.91 22.50 -42.32
CA ASN A 217 -44.47 22.52 -42.55
C ASN A 217 -43.76 23.54 -41.65
N TYR A 218 -44.35 24.70 -41.39
CA TYR A 218 -43.81 25.68 -40.43
C TYR A 218 -43.84 25.15 -38.99
N GLU A 219 -44.94 24.51 -38.57
CA GLU A 219 -45.05 23.88 -37.25
C GLU A 219 -43.96 22.81 -37.06
N ILE A 220 -43.79 21.92 -38.03
CA ILE A 220 -42.74 20.88 -38.01
C ILE A 220 -41.35 21.53 -37.93
N ALA A 221 -41.08 22.60 -38.67
CA ALA A 221 -39.78 23.28 -38.62
C ALA A 221 -39.48 23.88 -37.23
N ILE A 222 -40.50 24.42 -36.55
CA ILE A 222 -40.37 24.92 -35.18
C ILE A 222 -40.09 23.78 -34.22
N GLU A 223 -40.87 22.69 -34.28
CA GLU A 223 -40.68 21.50 -33.44
C GLU A 223 -39.27 20.90 -33.64
N VAL A 224 -38.81 20.76 -34.89
CA VAL A 224 -37.47 20.29 -35.22
C VAL A 224 -36.41 21.21 -34.62
N SER A 225 -36.56 22.53 -34.76
CA SER A 225 -35.61 23.49 -34.18
C SER A 225 -35.53 23.39 -32.66
N GLN A 226 -36.67 23.18 -31.98
CA GLN A 226 -36.72 22.99 -30.52
C GLN A 226 -36.04 21.68 -30.11
N LEU A 227 -36.28 20.60 -30.84
CA LEU A 227 -35.62 19.32 -30.60
C LEU A 227 -34.11 19.41 -30.83
N GLU A 228 -33.67 20.10 -31.86
CA GLU A 228 -32.23 20.34 -32.14
C GLU A 228 -31.56 21.14 -31.03
N ALA A 229 -32.23 22.17 -30.50
CA ALA A 229 -31.74 22.92 -29.35
C ALA A 229 -31.64 22.04 -28.09
N MET A 230 -32.65 21.21 -27.82
CA MET A 230 -32.63 20.27 -26.69
C MET A 230 -31.52 19.23 -26.84
N ILE A 231 -31.34 18.65 -28.04
CA ILE A 231 -30.25 17.71 -28.32
C ILE A 231 -28.89 18.37 -28.11
N SER A 232 -28.73 19.63 -28.53
CA SER A 232 -27.48 20.37 -28.35
C SER A 232 -27.16 20.60 -26.88
N GLY A 233 -28.15 21.04 -26.08
CA GLY A 233 -27.97 21.21 -24.63
C GLY A 233 -27.67 19.89 -23.91
N LEU A 234 -28.35 18.79 -24.28
CA LEU A 234 -28.06 17.46 -23.73
C LEU A 234 -26.65 16.96 -24.09
N ARG A 235 -26.15 17.26 -25.30
CA ARG A 235 -24.78 16.91 -25.70
C ARG A 235 -23.73 17.65 -24.87
N GLU A 236 -23.96 18.93 -24.61
CA GLU A 236 -23.07 19.73 -23.74
C GLU A 236 -23.09 19.20 -22.30
N GLU A 237 -24.27 18.89 -21.76
CA GLU A 237 -24.40 18.30 -20.43
C GLU A 237 -23.68 16.94 -20.33
N VAL A 238 -23.79 16.10 -21.35
CA VAL A 238 -23.05 14.83 -21.42
C VAL A 238 -21.55 15.08 -21.45
N ALA A 239 -21.06 16.01 -22.28
CA ALA A 239 -19.63 16.33 -22.34
C ALA A 239 -19.09 16.81 -20.98
N ASN A 240 -19.80 17.70 -20.31
CA ASN A 240 -19.44 18.20 -18.97
C ASN A 240 -19.45 17.09 -17.91
N LYS A 241 -20.42 16.17 -17.97
CA LYS A 241 -20.47 15.01 -17.07
C LYS A 241 -19.35 14.03 -17.35
N THR A 242 -18.98 13.83 -18.61
CA THR A 242 -17.86 12.97 -19.00
C THR A 242 -16.54 13.53 -18.49
N SER A 243 -16.27 14.83 -18.66
CA SER A 243 -15.03 15.44 -18.13
C SER A 243 -14.97 15.37 -16.61
N ALA A 244 -16.08 15.62 -15.91
CA ALA A 244 -16.13 15.49 -14.46
C ALA A 244 -15.90 14.04 -13.98
N ALA A 245 -16.37 13.05 -14.75
CA ALA A 245 -16.11 11.64 -14.46
C ALA A 245 -14.63 11.28 -14.65
N GLU A 246 -13.99 11.74 -15.73
CA GLU A 246 -12.56 11.54 -15.98
C GLU A 246 -11.69 12.18 -14.88
N ASP A 247 -12.04 13.40 -14.43
CA ASP A 247 -11.35 14.07 -13.32
C ASP A 247 -11.48 13.29 -12.00
N LEU A 248 -12.65 12.72 -11.72
CA LEU A 248 -12.86 11.88 -10.53
C LEU A 248 -12.10 10.56 -10.62
N GLU A 249 -12.05 9.93 -11.79
CA GLU A 249 -11.29 8.71 -12.04
C GLU A 249 -9.78 8.93 -11.84
N LYS A 250 -9.27 10.07 -12.32
CA LYS A 250 -7.87 10.47 -12.09
C LYS A 250 -7.58 10.64 -10.60
N LYS A 251 -8.42 11.38 -9.87
CA LYS A 251 -8.27 11.57 -8.41
C LYS A 251 -8.34 10.24 -7.66
N LEU A 252 -9.23 9.34 -8.05
CA LEU A 252 -9.33 8.00 -7.46
C LEU A 252 -8.03 7.21 -7.70
N SER A 253 -7.47 7.28 -8.90
CA SER A 253 -6.20 6.60 -9.24
C SER A 253 -5.02 7.15 -8.43
N GLU A 254 -4.96 8.47 -8.24
CA GLU A 254 -3.94 9.12 -7.39
C GLU A 254 -4.08 8.67 -5.92
N ILE A 255 -5.30 8.68 -5.38
CA ILE A 255 -5.58 8.21 -4.02
C ILE A 255 -5.23 6.72 -3.86
N GLU A 256 -5.58 5.88 -4.83
CA GLU A 256 -5.26 4.45 -4.82
C GLU A 256 -3.74 4.22 -4.82
N GLY A 257 -3.00 4.99 -5.62
CA GLY A 257 -1.54 4.98 -5.64
C GLY A 257 -0.94 5.36 -4.28
N GLU A 258 -1.38 6.47 -3.69
CA GLU A 258 -0.93 6.91 -2.37
C GLU A 258 -1.28 5.91 -1.26
N MET A 259 -2.48 5.33 -1.29
CA MET A 259 -2.89 4.33 -0.31
C MET A 259 -2.03 3.08 -0.42
N LYS A 260 -1.71 2.64 -1.64
CA LYS A 260 -0.83 1.49 -1.87
C LYS A 260 0.58 1.73 -1.34
N GLU A 261 1.12 2.94 -1.54
CA GLU A 261 2.43 3.31 -0.99
C GLU A 261 2.42 3.41 0.54
N LYS A 262 1.37 3.99 1.13
CA LYS A 262 1.22 4.01 2.60
C LYS A 262 1.10 2.60 3.17
N LEU A 263 0.38 1.72 2.48
CA LEU A 263 0.20 0.33 2.90
C LEU A 263 1.52 -0.45 2.82
N SER A 264 2.32 -0.26 1.76
CA SER A 264 3.64 -0.91 1.66
C SER A 264 4.63 -0.41 2.71
N LYS A 265 4.64 0.89 3.01
CA LYS A 265 5.45 1.45 4.11
C LYS A 265 5.05 0.84 5.46
N MET A 266 3.75 0.81 5.75
CA MET A 266 3.23 0.22 6.98
C MET A 266 3.51 -1.29 7.10
N GLU A 267 3.46 -2.02 5.98
CA GLU A 267 3.81 -3.45 5.94
C GLU A 267 5.30 -3.69 6.20
N ASN A 268 6.17 -2.83 5.65
CA ASN A 268 7.61 -2.87 5.91
C ASN A 268 7.91 -2.56 7.38
N GLU A 269 7.37 -1.47 7.93
CA GLU A 269 7.50 -1.10 9.35
C GLU A 269 6.96 -2.22 10.26
N GLY A 270 5.83 -2.84 9.90
CA GLY A 270 5.27 -3.97 10.62
C GLY A 270 6.16 -5.22 10.58
N SER A 271 6.94 -5.40 9.52
CA SER A 271 7.91 -6.49 9.38
C SER A 271 9.16 -6.21 10.23
N GLU A 272 9.68 -4.98 10.20
CA GLU A 272 10.81 -4.55 11.04
C GLU A 272 10.49 -4.70 12.54
N LEU A 273 9.30 -4.26 12.97
CA LEU A 273 8.85 -4.43 14.35
C LEU A 273 8.72 -5.90 14.74
N ARG A 274 8.27 -6.77 13.82
CA ARG A 274 8.17 -8.21 14.06
C ARG A 274 9.54 -8.85 14.23
N GLU A 275 10.52 -8.45 13.42
CA GLU A 275 11.91 -8.91 13.56
C GLU A 275 12.49 -8.47 14.91
N LEU A 276 12.26 -7.22 15.31
CA LEU A 276 12.72 -6.70 16.59
C LEU A 276 12.09 -7.46 17.78
N VAL A 277 10.79 -7.75 17.72
CA VAL A 277 10.10 -8.56 18.74
C VAL A 277 10.72 -9.96 18.81
N ASN A 278 11.00 -10.60 17.68
CA ASN A 278 11.65 -11.91 17.67
C ASN A 278 13.06 -11.85 18.29
N GLU A 279 13.84 -10.80 18.02
CA GLU A 279 15.16 -10.62 18.62
C GLU A 279 15.07 -10.46 20.15
N TYR A 280 14.11 -9.68 20.64
CA TYR A 280 13.87 -9.54 22.07
C TYR A 280 13.38 -10.84 22.72
N ASP A 281 12.51 -11.59 22.05
CA ASP A 281 12.06 -12.90 22.51
C ASP A 281 13.22 -13.90 22.61
N ASP A 282 14.13 -13.92 21.64
CA ASP A 282 15.33 -14.77 21.68
C ASP A 282 16.27 -14.37 22.83
N LYS A 283 16.46 -13.07 23.06
CA LYS A 283 17.23 -12.56 24.21
C LYS A 283 16.57 -12.94 25.54
N LEU A 284 15.26 -12.82 25.65
CA LEU A 284 14.51 -13.22 26.85
C LEU A 284 14.62 -14.73 27.11
N ARG A 285 14.43 -15.57 26.08
CA ARG A 285 14.63 -17.02 26.18
C ARG A 285 16.06 -17.38 26.60
N SER A 286 17.06 -16.66 26.08
CA SER A 286 18.45 -16.84 26.50
C SER A 286 18.66 -16.50 27.98
N LEU A 287 18.11 -15.39 28.47
CA LEU A 287 18.20 -15.00 29.88
C LEU A 287 17.44 -15.97 30.79
N GLU A 288 16.25 -16.40 30.39
CA GLU A 288 15.43 -17.37 31.12
C GLU A 288 16.17 -18.71 31.25
N SER A 289 16.76 -19.22 30.17
CA SER A 289 17.56 -20.46 30.22
C SER A 289 18.80 -20.34 31.12
N LYS A 290 19.47 -19.17 31.14
CA LYS A 290 20.59 -18.92 32.07
C LYS A 290 20.10 -18.92 33.52
N MET A 291 18.99 -18.27 33.81
CA MET A 291 18.40 -18.24 35.15
C MET A 291 18.01 -19.65 35.61
N GLU A 292 17.37 -20.44 34.75
CA GLU A 292 17.00 -21.82 35.07
C GLU A 292 18.24 -22.71 35.30
N SER A 293 19.33 -22.47 34.56
CA SER A 293 20.60 -23.18 34.76
C SER A 293 21.30 -22.85 36.09
N GLN A 294 21.03 -21.68 36.67
CA GLN A 294 21.60 -21.26 37.97
C GLN A 294 20.80 -21.79 39.17
N ARG A 295 19.51 -22.09 38.98
CA ARG A 295 18.62 -22.64 40.01
C ARG A 295 19.20 -23.86 40.76
N PRO A 296 19.71 -24.92 40.10
CA PRO A 296 20.28 -26.06 40.82
C PRO A 296 21.52 -25.70 41.64
N LEU A 297 22.36 -24.77 41.16
CA LEU A 297 23.56 -24.33 41.88
C LEU A 297 23.20 -23.61 43.20
N LEU A 298 22.13 -22.81 43.19
CA LEU A 298 21.64 -22.14 44.40
C LEU A 298 21.05 -23.13 45.41
N ILE A 299 20.31 -24.14 44.93
CA ILE A 299 19.79 -25.22 45.78
C ILE A 299 20.96 -25.97 46.45
N ASP A 300 22.01 -26.30 45.70
CA ASP A 300 23.21 -26.95 46.23
C ASP A 300 23.92 -26.08 47.27
N GLN A 301 24.11 -24.78 46.98
CA GLN A 301 24.73 -23.82 47.90
C GLN A 301 23.95 -23.72 49.21
N LEU A 302 22.63 -23.60 49.15
CA LEU A 302 21.79 -23.50 50.33
C LEU A 302 21.80 -24.79 51.16
N SER A 303 21.84 -25.95 50.50
CA SER A 303 22.02 -27.23 51.17
C SER A 303 23.35 -27.31 51.95
N LEU A 304 24.42 -26.75 51.37
CA LEU A 304 25.73 -26.71 52.02
C LEU A 304 25.72 -25.74 53.21
N VAL A 305 25.13 -24.57 53.04
CA VAL A 305 24.95 -23.57 54.11
C VAL A 305 24.22 -24.19 55.30
N SER A 306 23.08 -24.85 55.08
CA SER A 306 22.33 -25.52 56.14
C SER A 306 23.17 -26.60 56.84
N ARG A 307 23.92 -27.42 56.09
CA ARG A 307 24.82 -28.43 56.67
C ARG A 307 25.96 -27.81 57.50
N ILE A 308 26.56 -26.72 57.04
CA ILE A 308 27.64 -26.04 57.78
C ILE A 308 27.08 -25.43 59.07
N HIS A 309 25.93 -24.78 58.97
CA HIS A 309 25.24 -24.19 60.11
C HIS A 309 24.95 -25.22 61.21
N GLU A 310 24.39 -26.38 60.85
CA GLU A 310 24.18 -27.51 61.78
C GLU A 310 25.48 -27.97 62.44
N ARG A 311 26.57 -28.11 61.68
CA ARG A 311 27.86 -28.56 62.21
C ARG A 311 28.51 -27.57 63.17
N ILE A 312 28.43 -26.28 62.87
CA ILE A 312 28.96 -25.23 63.76
C ILE A 312 28.15 -25.20 65.05
N TYR A 313 26.82 -25.34 64.94
CA TYR A 313 25.95 -25.41 66.11
C TYR A 313 26.28 -26.62 67.01
N ASP A 314 26.52 -27.80 66.43
CA ASP A 314 26.99 -28.98 67.17
C ASP A 314 28.29 -28.69 67.95
N VAL A 315 29.23 -27.93 67.36
CA VAL A 315 30.49 -27.54 68.02
C VAL A 315 30.23 -26.57 69.18
N ILE A 316 29.37 -25.57 69.00
CA ILE A 316 28.98 -24.65 70.09
C ILE A 316 28.45 -25.45 71.28
N LYS A 317 27.55 -26.41 71.02
CA LYS A 317 26.95 -27.27 72.04
C LYS A 317 27.98 -28.11 72.80
N MET A 318 29.05 -28.56 72.14
CA MET A 318 30.12 -29.32 72.80
C MET A 318 31.02 -28.46 73.69
N VAL A 319 31.30 -27.22 73.26
CA VAL A 319 32.26 -26.32 73.94
C VAL A 319 31.61 -25.58 75.11
N ASP A 320 30.34 -25.21 75.00
CA ASP A 320 29.60 -24.48 76.04
C ASP A 320 28.57 -25.39 76.74
N VAL A 321 29.09 -26.28 77.59
CA VAL A 321 28.30 -27.25 78.35
C VAL A 321 27.38 -26.57 79.39
N ASN A 322 27.62 -25.30 79.71
CA ASN A 322 26.99 -24.59 80.83
C ASN A 322 25.80 -23.69 80.42
N ASN A 323 25.58 -23.40 79.14
CA ASN A 323 24.44 -22.60 78.67
C ASN A 323 23.58 -23.37 77.65
N LEU A 324 22.76 -24.27 78.16
CA LEU A 324 21.85 -25.10 77.37
C LEU A 324 20.58 -24.36 76.89
N ASP A 325 20.49 -23.03 77.04
CA ASP A 325 19.26 -22.25 76.85
C ASP A 325 19.20 -21.43 75.54
N GLN A 326 20.16 -21.59 74.61
CA GLN A 326 20.10 -20.87 73.34
C GLN A 326 19.26 -21.62 72.29
N SER A 327 17.95 -21.70 72.55
CA SER A 327 16.94 -22.17 71.59
C SER A 327 16.78 -21.26 70.36
N GLU A 328 17.42 -20.09 70.32
CA GLU A 328 17.27 -19.09 69.25
C GLU A 328 18.15 -19.35 68.01
N PHE A 329 19.12 -20.28 68.09
CA PHE A 329 20.02 -20.59 66.94
C PHE A 329 19.71 -21.92 66.25
N SER A 330 18.65 -22.63 66.66
CA SER A 330 18.32 -23.99 66.23
C SER A 330 17.02 -24.08 65.45
N ASP A 331 16.83 -23.21 64.46
CA ASP A 331 15.90 -23.51 63.37
C ASP A 331 16.62 -23.23 62.06
N SER A 332 16.86 -24.26 61.25
CA SER A 332 17.55 -24.10 59.97
C SER A 332 16.66 -23.30 59.03
N LEU A 333 16.80 -21.97 59.05
CA LEU A 333 15.93 -21.02 58.34
C LEU A 333 16.13 -21.04 56.82
N PHE A 334 17.11 -21.80 56.34
CA PHE A 334 17.66 -21.75 54.99
C PHE A 334 17.23 -23.01 54.20
N VAL A 335 15.94 -23.09 53.88
CA VAL A 335 15.37 -24.21 53.12
C VAL A 335 15.33 -23.84 51.63
N PRO A 336 15.80 -24.71 50.72
CA PRO A 336 15.66 -24.49 49.28
C PRO A 336 14.20 -24.36 48.89
N GLN A 337 13.83 -23.18 48.39
CA GLN A 337 12.49 -22.93 47.90
C GLN A 337 12.48 -23.19 46.41
N GLU A 338 11.69 -24.16 45.96
CA GLU A 338 11.77 -24.59 44.57
C GLU A 338 11.42 -23.49 43.57
N THR A 339 10.77 -22.37 43.93
CA THR A 339 10.10 -21.48 42.97
C THR A 339 10.75 -20.13 42.70
N ASP A 340 11.53 -19.54 43.60
CA ASP A 340 12.09 -18.19 43.43
C ASP A 340 13.63 -18.18 43.56
N THR A 341 14.34 -17.88 42.47
CA THR A 341 15.80 -17.77 42.44
C THR A 341 16.29 -16.57 43.25
N GLU A 342 15.54 -15.48 43.31
CA GLU A 342 15.89 -14.29 44.10
C GLU A 342 15.79 -14.60 45.60
N GLU A 343 14.69 -15.23 46.03
CA GLU A 343 14.51 -15.69 47.41
C GLU A 343 15.61 -16.69 47.82
N ASN A 344 15.99 -17.62 46.94
CA ASN A 344 17.08 -18.55 47.20
C ASN A 344 18.45 -17.85 47.34
N ILE A 345 18.75 -16.83 46.51
CA ILE A 345 19.97 -16.01 46.67
C ILE A 345 19.97 -15.29 48.02
N ARG A 346 18.83 -14.69 48.39
CA ARG A 346 18.68 -13.98 49.65
C ARG A 346 18.83 -14.91 50.86
N ALA A 347 18.22 -16.10 50.80
CA ALA A 347 18.33 -17.12 51.83
C ALA A 347 19.78 -17.64 51.95
N ALA A 348 20.47 -17.87 50.84
CA ALA A 348 21.87 -18.29 50.85
C ALA A 348 22.79 -17.23 51.47
N LEU A 349 22.58 -15.95 51.16
CA LEU A 349 23.34 -14.85 51.74
C LEU A 349 23.11 -14.76 53.26
N ALA A 350 21.85 -14.75 53.70
CA ALA A 350 21.51 -14.70 55.13
C ALA A 350 22.07 -15.91 55.90
N GLY A 351 22.10 -17.09 55.28
CA GLY A 351 22.68 -18.28 55.89
C GLY A 351 24.20 -18.24 55.99
N MET A 352 24.88 -17.66 55.00
CA MET A 352 26.32 -17.40 55.08
C MET A 352 26.66 -16.37 56.18
N GLU A 353 25.87 -15.31 56.32
CA GLU A 353 26.01 -14.33 57.41
C GLU A 353 25.82 -14.99 58.79
N SER A 354 24.79 -15.85 58.93
CA SER A 354 24.56 -16.61 60.16
C SER A 354 25.74 -17.53 60.50
N ILE A 355 26.27 -18.27 59.51
CA ILE A 355 27.46 -19.11 59.67
C ILE A 355 28.65 -18.29 60.17
N TYR A 356 28.86 -17.09 59.62
CA TYR A 356 29.94 -16.21 60.03
C TYR A 356 29.82 -15.80 61.51
N GLU A 357 28.64 -15.36 61.94
CA GLU A 357 28.39 -14.99 63.34
C GLU A 357 28.49 -16.19 64.28
N LEU A 358 27.95 -17.35 63.91
CA LEU A 358 28.10 -18.58 64.69
C LEU A 358 29.56 -19.01 64.81
N THR A 359 30.35 -18.88 63.73
CA THR A 359 31.78 -19.19 63.75
C THR A 359 32.53 -18.28 64.72
N LYS A 360 32.21 -16.99 64.73
CA LYS A 360 32.78 -16.02 65.68
C LYS A 360 32.45 -16.41 67.12
N ILE A 361 31.20 -16.78 67.39
CA ILE A 361 30.76 -17.26 68.71
C ILE A 361 31.53 -18.54 69.11
N VAL A 362 31.71 -19.51 68.20
CA VAL A 362 32.51 -20.73 68.45
C VAL A 362 33.93 -20.38 68.86
N VAL A 363 34.59 -19.47 68.13
CA VAL A 363 35.96 -19.06 68.42
C VAL A 363 36.07 -18.45 69.81
N GLU A 364 35.14 -17.55 70.16
CA GLU A 364 35.10 -16.92 71.48
C GLU A 364 34.90 -17.96 72.59
N LYS A 365 33.88 -18.82 72.47
CA LYS A 365 33.58 -19.86 73.46
C LYS A 365 34.71 -20.88 73.61
N THR A 366 35.36 -21.25 72.51
CA THR A 366 36.49 -22.20 72.52
C THR A 366 37.70 -21.60 73.22
N ARG A 367 37.99 -20.31 72.98
CA ARG A 367 39.03 -19.58 73.72
C ARG A 367 38.72 -19.55 75.21
N ASP A 368 37.50 -19.19 75.59
CA ASP A 368 37.08 -19.10 76.99
C ASP A 368 37.19 -20.46 77.69
N PHE A 369 36.75 -21.54 77.03
CA PHE A 369 36.89 -22.91 77.51
C PHE A 369 38.35 -23.33 77.68
N VAL A 370 39.23 -22.99 76.72
CA VAL A 370 40.67 -23.27 76.79
C VAL A 370 41.33 -22.48 77.93
N GLU A 371 40.95 -21.22 78.14
CA GLU A 371 41.47 -20.40 79.24
C GLU A 371 41.01 -20.92 80.61
N GLU A 372 39.75 -21.37 80.74
CA GLU A 372 39.25 -22.04 81.94
C GLU A 372 40.03 -23.33 82.22
N LYS A 373 40.18 -24.21 81.23
CA LYS A 373 41.00 -25.42 81.37
C LYS A 373 42.47 -25.10 81.66
N GLY A 374 43.00 -24.02 81.10
CA GLY A 374 44.34 -23.53 81.42
C GLY A 374 44.48 -23.10 82.87
N ARG A 375 43.46 -22.44 83.44
CA ARG A 375 43.42 -22.10 84.88
C ARG A 375 43.30 -23.34 85.75
N GLU A 376 42.44 -24.30 85.40
CA GLU A 376 42.34 -25.60 86.09
C GLU A 376 43.70 -26.33 86.09
N ILE A 377 44.36 -26.44 84.93
CA ILE A 377 45.67 -27.08 84.79
C ILE A 377 46.71 -26.37 85.67
N LYS A 378 46.79 -25.04 85.66
CA LYS A 378 47.72 -24.29 86.53
C LYS A 378 47.46 -24.56 88.00
N SER A 379 46.20 -24.57 88.45
CA SER A 379 45.85 -24.87 89.84
C SER A 379 46.21 -26.31 90.24
N LEU A 380 46.09 -27.24 89.30
CA LEU A 380 46.47 -28.64 89.50
C LEU A 380 47.99 -28.78 89.54
N ASP A 381 48.72 -28.08 88.66
CA ASP A 381 50.18 -28.04 88.63
C ASP A 381 50.77 -27.41 89.91
N GLU A 382 50.19 -26.32 90.41
CA GLU A 382 50.55 -25.75 91.72
C GLU A 382 50.32 -26.75 92.86
N THR A 383 49.23 -27.52 92.81
CA THR A 383 48.93 -28.57 93.79
C THR A 383 49.91 -29.73 93.69
N VAL A 384 50.26 -30.17 92.49
CA VAL A 384 51.31 -31.17 92.24
C VAL A 384 52.66 -30.65 92.73
N GLY A 385 53.02 -29.41 92.43
CA GLY A 385 54.26 -28.77 92.89
C GLY A 385 54.36 -28.68 94.42
N ARG A 386 53.25 -28.38 95.11
CA ARG A 386 53.17 -28.47 96.58
C ARG A 386 53.44 -29.89 97.08
N LEU A 387 52.78 -30.89 96.50
CA LEU A 387 52.98 -32.30 96.87
C LEU A 387 54.41 -32.78 96.59
N VAL A 388 55.05 -32.32 95.51
CA VAL A 388 56.45 -32.63 95.18
C VAL A 388 57.39 -32.03 96.23
N LYS A 389 57.20 -30.77 96.63
CA LYS A 389 57.99 -30.13 97.68
C LYS A 389 57.81 -30.82 99.04
N GLU A 390 56.58 -31.20 99.40
CA GLU A 390 56.31 -31.99 100.61
C GLU A 390 57.04 -33.34 100.55
N LYS A 391 57.00 -34.03 99.41
CA LYS A 391 57.75 -35.28 99.18
C LYS A 391 59.26 -35.07 99.34
N GLU A 392 59.83 -34.01 98.76
CA GLU A 392 61.25 -33.69 98.89
C GLU A 392 61.65 -33.36 100.33
N HIS A 393 60.82 -32.59 101.04
CA HIS A 393 61.02 -32.25 102.44
C HIS A 393 61.00 -33.51 103.32
N ILE A 394 59.98 -34.36 103.17
CA ILE A 394 59.91 -35.68 103.82
C ILE A 394 61.14 -36.53 103.45
N GLY A 395 61.56 -36.52 102.18
CA GLY A 395 62.76 -37.21 101.72
C GLY A 395 64.05 -36.70 102.36
N SER A 396 64.18 -35.38 102.57
CA SER A 396 65.32 -34.76 103.25
C SER A 396 65.33 -35.08 104.75
N LEU A 397 64.18 -35.05 105.41
CA LEU A 397 63.99 -35.47 106.80
C LEU A 397 64.37 -36.94 106.98
N LEU A 398 63.92 -37.83 106.08
CA LEU A 398 64.29 -39.24 106.09
C LEU A 398 65.79 -39.44 105.84
N ARG A 399 66.40 -38.74 104.88
CA ARG A 399 67.85 -38.78 104.65
C ARG A 399 68.64 -38.25 105.83
N SER A 400 68.19 -37.19 106.49
CA SER A 400 68.83 -36.61 107.68
C SER A 400 68.69 -37.55 108.89
N ALA A 401 67.54 -38.20 109.06
CA ALA A 401 67.32 -39.23 110.08
C ALA A 401 68.15 -40.50 109.82
N LEU A 402 68.36 -40.86 108.55
CA LEU A 402 69.25 -41.95 108.15
C LEU A 402 70.73 -41.58 108.30
N SER A 403 71.13 -40.34 107.99
CA SER A 403 72.51 -39.86 108.08
C SER A 403 72.98 -39.72 109.53
N ASN A 404 72.14 -39.23 110.44
CA ASN A 404 72.40 -39.27 111.89
C ASN A 404 72.46 -40.69 112.47
N ARG A 405 72.01 -41.70 111.72
CA ARG A 405 72.12 -43.12 112.08
C ARG A 405 73.44 -43.76 111.67
N VAL A 406 74.22 -43.12 110.80
CA VAL A 406 75.48 -43.68 110.25
C VAL A 406 76.71 -43.18 111.01
N THR A 407 76.62 -42.09 111.78
CA THR A 407 77.77 -41.44 112.45
C THR A 407 77.91 -41.70 113.94
N LEU A 408 77.05 -42.51 114.58
CA LEU A 408 77.15 -42.84 116.01
C LEU A 408 76.93 -44.34 116.28
N ASP A 409 77.87 -44.89 117.06
CA ASP A 409 77.98 -46.28 117.50
C ASP A 409 76.68 -46.81 118.17
N PRO A 410 76.26 -48.07 117.94
CA PRO A 410 74.90 -48.54 118.15
C PRO A 410 74.70 -49.11 119.56
N SER A 411 74.79 -48.27 120.59
CA SER A 411 74.64 -48.74 121.97
C SER A 411 74.23 -47.60 122.93
N SER A 412 72.98 -47.69 123.44
CA SER A 412 72.29 -46.83 124.42
C SER A 412 71.40 -45.72 123.83
N LYS A 413 70.24 -46.06 123.27
CA LYS A 413 68.92 -46.35 123.91
C LYS A 413 67.92 -45.17 123.84
N THR A 414 67.55 -44.83 122.61
CA THR A 414 66.18 -44.79 122.04
C THR A 414 65.06 -43.96 122.70
N ASN A 415 65.18 -43.44 123.91
CA ASN A 415 64.07 -42.76 124.59
C ASN A 415 64.05 -41.23 124.36
N GLU A 416 65.21 -40.62 124.11
CA GLU A 416 65.31 -39.18 123.80
C GLU A 416 64.93 -38.87 122.33
N LEU A 417 65.07 -39.85 121.44
CA LEU A 417 64.78 -39.73 120.01
C LEU A 417 63.30 -39.45 119.73
N PHE A 418 62.40 -40.06 120.52
CA PHE A 418 60.96 -39.86 120.40
C PHE A 418 60.50 -38.52 120.97
N GLN A 419 61.13 -38.01 122.02
CA GLN A 419 60.78 -36.70 122.57
C GLN A 419 61.17 -35.55 121.63
N VAL A 420 62.32 -35.63 120.96
CA VAL A 420 62.74 -34.58 120.02
C VAL A 420 61.90 -34.62 118.73
N ALA A 421 61.54 -35.81 118.24
CA ALA A 421 60.63 -35.95 117.10
C ALA A 421 59.19 -35.53 117.44
N GLU A 422 58.66 -35.87 118.62
CA GLU A 422 57.33 -35.41 119.08
C GLU A 422 57.29 -33.90 119.32
N ASN A 423 58.39 -33.29 119.77
CA ASN A 423 58.49 -31.84 119.93
C ASN A 423 58.57 -31.12 118.57
N GLY A 424 59.32 -31.66 117.60
CA GLY A 424 59.40 -31.10 116.25
C GLY A 424 58.10 -31.24 115.45
N LEU A 425 57.36 -32.34 115.59
CA LEU A 425 56.06 -32.51 114.95
C LEU A 425 54.98 -31.61 115.55
N ARG A 426 55.05 -31.35 116.87
CA ARG A 426 54.18 -30.40 117.57
C ARG A 426 54.43 -28.96 117.14
N GLU A 427 55.67 -28.61 116.83
CA GLU A 427 56.05 -27.29 116.31
C GLU A 427 55.58 -27.08 114.85
N ALA A 428 55.37 -28.16 114.10
CA ALA A 428 54.74 -28.18 112.77
C ALA A 428 53.21 -28.39 112.79
N GLY A 429 52.57 -28.41 113.97
CA GLY A 429 51.10 -28.49 114.12
C GLY A 429 50.49 -29.89 114.05
N ILE A 430 51.28 -30.96 114.16
CA ILE A 430 50.83 -32.35 114.06
C ILE A 430 51.01 -33.06 115.42
N ASP A 431 49.90 -33.40 116.09
CA ASP A 431 49.91 -34.08 117.39
C ASP A 431 49.95 -35.61 117.21
N PHE A 432 51.16 -36.18 117.18
CA PHE A 432 51.38 -37.62 116.97
C PHE A 432 52.37 -38.18 118.00
N LYS A 433 51.96 -39.22 118.75
CA LYS A 433 52.80 -39.90 119.76
C LYS A 433 53.40 -41.19 119.22
N PHE A 434 54.73 -41.29 119.25
CA PHE A 434 55.50 -42.36 118.62
C PHE A 434 55.59 -43.65 119.44
N SER A 435 55.04 -43.68 120.67
CA SER A 435 55.07 -44.87 121.53
C SER A 435 54.30 -46.09 120.99
N LYS A 436 53.70 -46.02 119.80
CA LYS A 436 52.82 -47.07 119.25
C LYS A 436 53.36 -47.83 118.03
N LEU A 437 54.52 -47.48 117.47
CA LEU A 437 54.93 -47.95 116.13
C LEU A 437 56.39 -48.44 115.97
N LEU A 438 57.06 -48.79 117.06
CA LEU A 438 58.34 -49.51 117.01
C LEU A 438 58.08 -50.99 116.67
N GLY A 439 58.05 -51.29 115.37
CA GLY A 439 57.87 -52.63 114.83
C GLY A 439 58.43 -52.77 113.42
N ASP A 440 59.77 -52.77 113.34
CA ASP A 440 60.59 -53.52 112.38
C ASP A 440 60.67 -53.08 110.89
N GLY A 441 61.85 -53.28 110.28
CA GLY A 441 61.89 -53.66 108.86
C GLY A 441 62.56 -52.77 107.78
N LYS A 442 63.80 -52.32 108.00
CA LYS A 442 64.96 -52.42 107.06
C LYS A 442 64.88 -52.03 105.56
N SER A 443 65.89 -51.24 105.15
CA SER A 443 66.71 -51.32 103.90
C SER A 443 66.07 -50.84 102.58
N ARG A 444 66.75 -50.18 101.63
CA ARG A 444 68.18 -49.95 101.38
C ARG A 444 68.35 -49.12 100.08
N ASN A 445 69.17 -48.05 100.14
CA ASN A 445 70.23 -47.56 99.21
C ASN A 445 69.91 -47.34 97.71
N ASP A 446 70.61 -46.51 96.92
CA ASP A 446 71.80 -45.64 97.03
C ASP A 446 71.76 -44.76 95.73
N ASN A 447 71.93 -43.43 95.79
CA ASN A 447 73.17 -42.65 95.56
C ASN A 447 73.65 -42.53 94.10
N VAL A 448 73.74 -41.30 93.56
CA VAL A 448 75.00 -40.56 93.18
C VAL A 448 75.19 -40.65 91.63
N ASP A 449 75.68 -39.69 90.82
CA ASP A 449 76.40 -38.42 90.93
C ASP A 449 76.15 -37.60 89.64
N ALA A 450 76.45 -36.30 89.63
CA ALA A 450 76.33 -35.40 88.48
C ALA A 450 77.66 -34.70 88.16
N MET A 451 78.21 -34.89 86.95
CA MET A 451 79.17 -33.98 86.31
C MET A 451 79.39 -34.34 84.82
N GLY A 452 79.02 -33.46 83.88
CA GLY A 452 79.48 -33.53 82.47
C GLY A 452 78.47 -33.14 81.37
N THR A 453 78.05 -31.87 81.25
CA THR A 453 77.05 -31.45 80.23
C THR A 453 77.31 -30.15 79.46
N GLU A 454 78.46 -29.47 79.57
CA GLU A 454 78.64 -28.15 78.91
C GLU A 454 78.98 -28.22 77.40
N GLU A 455 79.63 -29.29 76.90
CA GLU A 455 79.98 -29.41 75.46
C GLU A 455 78.80 -29.85 74.58
N ASP A 456 77.81 -30.56 75.15
CA ASP A 456 76.59 -31.00 74.47
C ASP A 456 75.62 -29.81 74.21
N GLU A 457 75.67 -28.77 75.04
CA GLU A 457 74.83 -27.57 74.93
C GLU A 457 75.24 -26.67 73.75
N ILE A 458 76.54 -26.59 73.44
CA ILE A 458 77.05 -25.80 72.30
C ILE A 458 76.70 -26.47 70.98
N TYR A 459 76.83 -27.80 70.89
CA TYR A 459 76.45 -28.55 69.69
C TYR A 459 74.94 -28.55 69.45
N THR A 460 74.12 -28.59 70.51
CA THR A 460 72.67 -28.46 70.39
C THR A 460 72.24 -27.04 69.99
N LEU A 461 72.90 -26.00 70.50
CA LEU A 461 72.63 -24.61 70.10
C LEU A 461 73.02 -24.34 68.64
N ALA A 462 74.16 -24.85 68.17
CA ALA A 462 74.58 -24.74 66.77
C ALA A 462 73.59 -25.46 65.83
N GLY A 463 73.11 -26.65 66.22
CA GLY A 463 72.09 -27.39 65.47
C GLY A 463 70.72 -26.71 65.45
N ALA A 464 70.34 -26.01 66.53
CA ALA A 464 69.12 -25.20 66.57
C ALA A 464 69.23 -23.97 65.65
N LEU A 465 70.38 -23.28 65.67
CA LEU A 465 70.65 -22.13 64.81
C LEU A 465 70.65 -22.53 63.32
N GLU A 466 71.26 -23.65 62.96
CA GLU A 466 71.25 -24.16 61.58
C GLU A 466 69.83 -24.49 61.10
N LYS A 467 68.98 -25.08 61.96
CA LYS A 467 67.58 -25.34 61.64
C LYS A 467 66.79 -24.05 61.42
N ILE A 468 67.00 -23.03 62.26
CA ILE A 468 66.35 -21.72 62.11
C ILE A 468 66.80 -21.06 60.80
N VAL A 469 68.10 -21.07 60.49
CA VAL A 469 68.63 -20.50 59.25
C VAL A 469 68.05 -21.20 58.02
N LYS A 470 67.95 -22.54 58.03
CA LYS A 470 67.32 -23.30 56.93
C LYS A 470 65.82 -23.00 56.80
N ALA A 471 65.11 -22.86 57.92
CA ALA A 471 63.70 -22.47 57.91
C ALA A 471 63.51 -21.06 57.34
N SER A 472 64.32 -20.09 57.76
CA SER A 472 64.29 -18.73 57.22
C SER A 472 64.71 -18.69 55.74
N GLN A 473 65.65 -19.52 55.30
CA GLN A 473 66.01 -19.61 53.88
C GLN A 473 64.87 -20.15 53.02
N LEU A 474 64.13 -21.15 53.49
CA LEU A 474 62.94 -21.65 52.80
C LEU A 474 61.83 -20.60 52.74
N GLU A 475 61.58 -19.90 53.85
CA GLU A 475 60.62 -18.80 53.91
C GLU A 475 60.98 -17.66 52.95
N ILE A 476 62.27 -17.31 52.83
CA ILE A 476 62.74 -16.32 51.85
C ILE A 476 62.45 -16.78 50.41
N ILE A 477 62.65 -18.06 50.09
CA ILE A 477 62.38 -18.60 48.75
C ILE A 477 60.87 -18.60 48.46
N GLU A 478 60.05 -18.98 49.44
CA GLU A 478 58.59 -18.98 49.31
C GLU A 478 58.03 -17.56 49.11
N LEU A 479 58.52 -16.59 49.90
CA LEU A 479 58.17 -15.18 49.73
C LEU A 479 58.65 -14.63 48.38
N GLN A 480 59.81 -15.06 47.88
CA GLN A 480 60.28 -14.67 46.54
C GLN A 480 59.38 -15.20 45.42
N HIS A 481 58.90 -16.45 45.52
CA HIS A 481 57.93 -17.00 44.57
C HIS A 481 56.59 -16.26 44.64
N SER A 482 56.06 -16.01 45.84
CA SER A 482 54.81 -15.26 46.03
C SER A 482 54.91 -13.84 45.45
N VAL A 483 56.04 -13.15 45.64
CA VAL A 483 56.28 -11.84 45.01
C VAL A 483 56.37 -11.95 43.49
N GLY A 484 56.94 -13.05 42.96
CA GLY A 484 56.97 -13.34 41.53
C GLY A 484 55.56 -13.52 40.94
N GLU A 485 54.71 -14.29 41.62
CA GLU A 485 53.31 -14.52 41.25
C GLU A 485 52.50 -13.23 41.28
N LEU A 486 52.60 -12.44 42.37
CA LEU A 486 51.94 -11.13 42.48
C LEU A 486 52.40 -10.14 41.40
N ARG A 487 53.67 -10.19 40.98
CA ARG A 487 54.15 -9.37 39.85
C ARG A 487 53.55 -9.82 38.52
N ALA A 488 53.41 -11.13 38.30
CA ALA A 488 52.78 -11.66 37.09
C ALA A 488 51.28 -11.32 37.04
N GLU A 489 50.57 -11.49 38.15
CA GLU A 489 49.16 -11.09 38.30
C GLU A 489 48.98 -9.58 38.08
N SER A 490 49.86 -8.76 38.66
CA SER A 490 49.85 -7.30 38.47
C SER A 490 50.11 -6.91 37.00
N SER A 491 51.01 -7.62 36.31
CA SER A 491 51.27 -7.41 34.88
C SER A 491 50.05 -7.75 34.03
N LEU A 492 49.38 -8.88 34.31
CA LEU A 492 48.19 -9.30 33.58
C LEU A 492 47.01 -8.35 33.82
N LEU A 493 46.81 -7.90 35.06
CA LEU A 493 45.80 -6.90 35.39
C LEU A 493 46.08 -5.58 34.66
N LYS A 494 47.34 -5.16 34.59
CA LYS A 494 47.74 -3.97 33.85
C LYS A 494 47.43 -4.09 32.36
N GLU A 495 47.73 -5.24 31.74
CA GLU A 495 47.39 -5.50 30.33
C GLU A 495 45.87 -5.44 30.09
N HIS A 496 45.07 -6.01 30.99
CA HIS A 496 43.61 -5.94 30.90
C HIS A 496 43.09 -4.50 31.00
N VAL A 497 43.63 -3.71 31.94
CA VAL A 497 43.27 -2.29 32.09
C VAL A 497 43.67 -1.48 30.85
N GLU A 498 44.85 -1.73 30.28
CA GLU A 498 45.28 -1.06 29.04
C GLU A 498 44.41 -1.46 27.84
N ALA A 499 43.98 -2.72 27.75
CA ALA A 499 43.05 -3.17 26.71
C ALA A 499 41.67 -2.50 26.85
N GLN A 500 41.13 -2.45 28.07
CA GLN A 500 39.87 -1.76 28.36
C GLN A 500 39.97 -0.25 28.07
N ALA A 501 41.09 0.38 28.39
CA ALA A 501 41.32 1.79 28.10
C ALA A 501 41.36 2.07 26.58
N LYS A 502 41.95 1.17 25.78
CA LYS A 502 41.94 1.29 24.31
C LYS A 502 40.54 1.13 23.73
N GLU A 503 39.77 0.17 24.22
CA GLU A 503 38.38 -0.04 23.81
C GLU A 503 37.50 1.16 24.16
N LEU A 504 37.63 1.70 25.38
CA LEU A 504 36.91 2.90 25.80
C LEU A 504 37.24 4.10 24.90
N ASN A 505 38.52 4.31 24.58
CA ASN A 505 38.95 5.37 23.65
C ASN A 505 38.46 5.16 22.22
N HIS A 506 38.22 3.91 21.80
CA HIS A 506 37.61 3.65 20.50
C HIS A 506 36.13 4.02 20.51
N ARG A 507 35.38 3.58 21.54
CA ARG A 507 33.96 3.93 21.71
C ARG A 507 33.74 5.42 21.84
N MET A 508 34.59 6.12 22.59
CA MET A 508 34.51 7.57 22.73
C MET A 508 34.63 8.29 21.39
N ARG A 509 35.57 7.89 20.53
CA ARG A 509 35.69 8.44 19.16
C ARG A 509 34.50 8.12 18.27
N GLN A 510 33.91 6.93 18.42
CA GLN A 510 32.69 6.58 17.68
C GLN A 510 31.50 7.45 18.11
N ILE A 511 31.38 7.73 19.41
CA ILE A 511 30.35 8.62 19.96
C ILE A 511 30.55 10.04 19.38
N GLU A 512 31.77 10.58 19.42
CA GLU A 512 32.08 11.89 18.82
C GLU A 512 31.72 11.97 17.32
N GLU A 513 31.99 10.90 16.56
CA GLU A 513 31.61 10.84 15.14
C GLU A 513 30.09 10.81 14.94
N LEU A 514 29.36 10.11 15.82
CA LEU A 514 27.89 10.05 15.76
C LEU A 514 27.27 11.39 16.17
N GLU A 515 27.79 12.05 17.19
CA GLU A 515 27.33 13.38 17.62
C GLU A 515 27.53 14.42 16.50
N GLU A 516 28.64 14.36 15.78
CA GLU A 516 28.88 15.26 14.64
C GLU A 516 27.95 14.95 13.46
N LYS A 517 27.66 13.68 13.18
CA LYS A 517 26.66 13.30 12.17
C LYS A 517 25.26 13.76 12.54
N GLU A 518 24.89 13.65 13.82
CA GLU A 518 23.62 14.16 14.33
C GLU A 518 23.54 15.68 14.17
N ARG A 519 24.62 16.40 14.52
CA ARG A 519 24.71 17.87 14.35
C ARG A 519 24.47 18.27 12.89
N VAL A 520 25.17 17.63 11.95
CA VAL A 520 25.03 17.92 10.51
C VAL A 520 23.64 17.55 9.99
N ALA A 521 23.06 16.44 10.46
CA ALA A 521 21.70 16.05 10.09
C ALA A 521 20.67 17.06 10.60
N ASN A 522 20.82 17.55 11.84
CA ASN A 522 19.96 18.57 12.42
C ASN A 522 20.04 19.89 11.65
N GLU A 523 21.24 20.33 11.26
CA GLU A 523 21.43 21.51 10.40
C GLU A 523 20.75 21.33 9.03
N SER A 524 20.83 20.13 8.45
CA SER A 524 20.14 19.81 7.19
C SER A 524 18.62 19.83 7.35
N ILE A 525 18.09 19.30 8.45
CA ILE A 525 16.64 19.32 8.74
C ILE A 525 16.17 20.76 8.94
N GLU A 526 16.92 21.58 9.66
CA GLU A 526 16.59 23.00 9.85
C GLU A 526 16.53 23.74 8.51
N GLY A 527 17.50 23.50 7.60
CA GLY A 527 17.46 24.04 6.25
C GLY A 527 16.21 23.62 5.46
N LEU A 528 15.87 22.33 5.48
CA LEU A 528 14.65 21.84 4.83
C LEU A 528 13.37 22.42 5.47
N MET A 529 13.34 22.64 6.78
CA MET A 529 12.23 23.29 7.45
C MET A 529 12.06 24.75 7.00
N MET A 530 13.15 25.48 6.80
CA MET A 530 13.09 26.85 6.24
C MET A 530 12.55 26.85 4.80
N ASP A 531 12.99 25.91 3.97
CA ASP A 531 12.52 25.78 2.58
C ASP A 531 11.03 25.41 2.51
N ILE A 532 10.57 24.51 3.39
CA ILE A 532 9.15 24.14 3.52
C ILE A 532 8.33 25.36 3.93
N ALA A 533 8.77 26.12 4.94
CA ALA A 533 8.06 27.32 5.37
C ALA A 533 7.97 28.37 4.25
N ALA A 534 9.05 28.57 3.48
CA ALA A 534 9.05 29.47 2.33
C ALA A 534 8.08 29.00 1.23
N ALA A 535 8.06 27.69 0.93
CA ALA A 535 7.14 27.11 -0.05
C ALA A 535 5.68 27.21 0.42
N GLU A 536 5.40 26.98 1.70
CA GLU A 536 4.07 27.16 2.30
C GLU A 536 3.60 28.62 2.17
N GLU A 537 4.47 29.59 2.47
CA GLU A 537 4.15 31.01 2.23
C GLU A 537 3.83 31.27 0.75
N GLU A 538 4.62 30.74 -0.18
CA GLU A 538 4.37 30.92 -1.60
C GLU A 538 3.01 30.33 -2.01
N ILE A 539 2.70 29.11 -1.56
CA ILE A 539 1.40 28.47 -1.78
C ILE A 539 0.26 29.36 -1.25
N THR A 540 0.42 29.98 -0.07
CA THR A 540 -0.60 30.90 0.44
C THR A 540 -0.75 32.15 -0.44
N ARG A 541 0.34 32.71 -0.98
CA ARG A 541 0.30 33.85 -1.91
C ARG A 541 -0.42 33.48 -3.19
N TRP A 542 -0.08 32.34 -3.81
CA TRP A 542 -0.75 31.84 -5.01
C TRP A 542 -2.23 31.56 -4.78
N LYS A 543 -2.58 31.00 -3.62
CA LYS A 543 -3.97 30.73 -3.23
C LYS A 543 -4.79 32.02 -3.12
N VAL A 544 -4.25 33.05 -2.48
CA VAL A 544 -4.91 34.36 -2.37
C VAL A 544 -5.07 35.01 -3.74
N ALA A 545 -4.05 34.96 -4.59
CA ALA A 545 -4.13 35.48 -5.95
C ALA A 545 -5.22 34.78 -6.78
N ALA A 546 -5.28 33.45 -6.72
CA ALA A 546 -6.30 32.67 -7.41
C ALA A 546 -7.72 32.97 -6.89
N GLU A 547 -7.89 33.19 -5.58
CA GLU A 547 -9.19 33.57 -5.00
C GLU A 547 -9.63 34.96 -5.44
N GLN A 548 -8.69 35.90 -5.53
CA GLN A 548 -8.94 37.25 -6.06
C GLN A 548 -9.32 37.22 -7.54
N GLU A 549 -8.61 36.44 -8.35
CA GLU A 549 -8.93 36.26 -9.77
C GLU A 549 -10.30 35.62 -9.96
N ALA A 550 -10.62 34.58 -9.19
CA ALA A 550 -11.95 33.97 -9.21
C ALA A 550 -13.05 34.94 -8.76
N ALA A 551 -12.78 35.80 -7.78
CA ALA A 551 -13.72 36.85 -7.36
C ALA A 551 -13.91 37.93 -8.44
N ALA A 552 -12.83 38.34 -9.10
CA ALA A 552 -12.88 39.27 -10.23
C ALA A 552 -13.68 38.67 -11.40
N GLY A 553 -13.44 37.39 -11.73
CA GLY A 553 -14.21 36.65 -12.75
C GLY A 553 -15.71 36.62 -12.43
N ARG A 554 -16.08 36.30 -11.19
CA ARG A 554 -17.50 36.34 -10.75
C ARG A 554 -18.11 37.73 -10.86
N ALA A 555 -17.35 38.79 -10.57
CA ALA A 555 -17.85 40.17 -10.69
C ALA A 555 -18.13 40.54 -12.15
N VAL A 556 -17.23 40.15 -13.07
CA VAL A 556 -17.40 40.34 -14.51
C VAL A 556 -18.62 39.56 -15.02
N GLU A 557 -18.80 38.31 -14.61
CA GLU A 557 -19.99 37.53 -14.97
C GLU A 557 -21.29 38.20 -14.50
N GLN A 558 -21.32 38.71 -13.26
CA GLN A 558 -22.47 39.45 -12.74
C GLN A 558 -22.75 40.71 -13.55
N GLU A 559 -21.70 41.46 -13.95
CA GLU A 559 -21.85 42.64 -14.79
C GLU A 559 -22.40 42.27 -16.19
N PHE A 560 -21.92 41.18 -16.79
CA PHE A 560 -22.47 40.66 -18.05
C PHE A 560 -23.94 40.25 -17.92
N VAL A 561 -24.32 39.56 -16.83
CA VAL A 561 -25.72 39.20 -16.55
C VAL A 561 -26.59 40.45 -16.41
N VAL A 562 -26.11 41.48 -15.70
CA VAL A 562 -26.83 42.76 -15.57
C VAL A 562 -26.94 43.48 -16.91
N GLN A 563 -25.90 43.50 -17.74
CA GLN A 563 -25.96 44.07 -19.10
C GLN A 563 -26.95 43.33 -19.99
N TRP A 564 -26.99 42.00 -19.92
CA TRP A 564 -27.95 41.16 -20.66
C TRP A 564 -29.39 41.44 -20.23
N LEU A 565 -29.66 41.46 -18.93
CA LEU A 565 -30.98 41.79 -18.38
C LEU A 565 -31.38 43.26 -18.66
N GLY A 566 -30.40 44.17 -18.74
CA GLY A 566 -30.60 45.56 -19.13
C GLY A 566 -30.88 45.73 -20.64
N LEU A 567 -30.29 44.90 -21.49
CA LEU A 567 -30.55 44.85 -22.93
C LEU A 567 -31.97 44.34 -23.24
N ASP A 568 -32.50 43.42 -22.45
CA ASP A 568 -33.91 42.99 -22.55
C ASP A 568 -34.91 44.06 -22.07
N TYR A 569 -34.46 45.07 -21.30
CA TYR A 569 -35.30 46.17 -20.81
C TYR A 569 -35.24 47.44 -21.67
N VAL A 570 -34.28 47.57 -22.59
CA VAL A 570 -34.08 48.79 -23.40
C VAL A 570 -34.37 48.54 -24.88
N GLY A 571 -35.62 48.24 -25.17
CA GLY A 571 -36.26 48.68 -26.40
C GLY A 571 -36.76 50.12 -26.23
N ILE A 572 -35.90 51.14 -26.08
CA ILE A 572 -36.16 52.58 -26.34
C ILE A 572 -34.83 53.38 -26.23
N ARG A 573 -34.45 54.03 -27.34
CA ARG A 573 -33.50 55.17 -27.57
C ARG A 573 -32.42 55.58 -26.53
N ARG A 574 -31.19 55.66 -27.06
CA ARG A 574 -29.98 56.49 -26.76
C ARG A 574 -30.22 57.89 -26.09
N PRO A 575 -29.24 58.51 -25.39
CA PRO A 575 -27.94 58.90 -25.98
C PRO A 575 -26.67 58.78 -25.10
N GLU A 576 -25.55 58.97 -25.79
CA GLU A 576 -24.14 59.09 -25.40
C GLU A 576 -23.86 59.67 -24.01
N THR A 577 -22.92 59.05 -23.29
CA THR A 577 -22.01 59.76 -22.38
C THR A 577 -20.66 59.04 -22.35
N GLU A 578 -19.62 59.78 -22.72
CA GLU A 578 -18.22 59.47 -22.51
C GLU A 578 -17.93 59.32 -21.02
N GLN A 579 -17.18 58.29 -20.62
CA GLN A 579 -16.42 58.36 -19.39
C GLN A 579 -15.10 57.58 -19.52
N GLN A 580 -14.02 58.36 -19.62
CA GLN A 580 -12.65 57.93 -19.43
C GLN A 580 -12.49 57.35 -18.02
N GLY A 581 -11.91 56.17 -17.95
CA GLY A 581 -11.46 55.53 -16.71
C GLY A 581 -10.16 54.79 -16.99
N SER A 582 -9.08 55.55 -17.13
CA SER A 582 -7.72 55.03 -17.11
C SER A 582 -7.49 54.30 -15.79
N ASN A 583 -7.20 53.00 -15.85
CA ASN A 583 -6.51 52.30 -14.78
C ASN A 583 -5.32 51.56 -15.41
N GLU A 584 -4.19 52.26 -15.43
CA GLU A 584 -2.86 51.67 -15.53
C GLU A 584 -2.66 50.80 -14.29
N MET A 585 -2.54 49.48 -14.47
CA MET A 585 -2.12 48.58 -13.41
C MET A 585 -0.60 48.41 -13.54
N GLU A 586 0.15 49.15 -12.72
CA GLU A 586 1.59 49.04 -12.60
C GLU A 586 1.98 47.63 -12.13
N LEU A 587 2.67 46.91 -13.00
CA LEU A 587 3.37 45.67 -12.69
C LEU A 587 4.50 45.97 -11.70
N SER A 588 4.31 45.57 -10.45
CA SER A 588 5.38 45.54 -9.44
C SER A 588 5.92 44.11 -9.37
N GLU A 589 7.03 43.85 -10.05
CA GLU A 589 7.88 42.68 -9.79
C GLU A 589 8.47 42.77 -8.37
N PRO A 590 8.60 41.67 -7.62
CA PRO A 590 9.56 41.59 -6.54
C PRO A 590 10.85 40.90 -7.01
N LEU A 591 11.95 41.61 -6.83
CA LEU A 591 13.32 41.09 -6.79
C LEU A 591 13.56 40.35 -5.46
N LEU A 592 14.13 39.15 -5.58
CA LEU A 592 14.85 38.32 -4.59
C LEU A 592 14.09 37.87 -3.34
#